data_AF-A0A1Y2WWV0-F1
#
_entry.id   AF-A0A1Y2WWV0-F1
#
_cell.length_a   1.000
_cell.length_b   1.000
_cell.length_c   1.000
_cell.angle_alpha   90.00
_cell.angle_beta   90.00
_cell.angle_gamma   90.00
#
_symmetry.space_group_name_H-M   'P 1'
#
loop_
_entity.id
_entity.type
_entity.pdbx_description
1 polymer ?
#
loop_
_entity_poly.entity_id
_entity_poly.type
_entity_poly.pdbx_seq_one_letter_code
_entity_poly.pdbx_strand_id
1 'polypeptide(L)'
;MGTYAITGIKAGATTDTKPLRLEVDSWYPATKYEVQHSLFLWALRFLQDRHPSEKLSYYKIAGIHGSPYEPWDEDTSAQTKDQGYCTHDSLLFPCWHRPYVLLFEQVLYEIMENEVITKLPENRRKVWHDAAATFRLPYWDWAEKKQRGDSVVYDVPLIAKDARIEVYNLKDGSTKVKIDNPMYKFTMPDGLAMGSYGVEDVEDGTMEIPVRFSKSVGTSRWALYEPESSQSWEEGEVDNEMAANALATHKWYKGENVPLAEMTYRLFLPEYIKSFAQFATTKYNTVHDPTGYLNLEFVHNNVHNWTGGTDKYIGHMTEVPVAAFDPIFFMHHCNVDRQFAIWQALNENSTDNWFEREDEQLPDNGTWSIEKGAIDTPDTPLAPFHKDTEATYFTSNDIKDWTKWGYSYPELQPWLSEHKKDGVFKKDLYIQNIRDRLKRLYRSPEVEHAPADVIINVEYKRFALGGIPYTLYFFLGDEKELVQYQEPLYTHPNLVGYVYTFTTPVHNNADTAGCKNCKEKSTENTISTAQIPITAPLLSRVSSLTDVSTAASGYSLPSLTDSDHVADHLEKNLHWRVRVVCLPINFPSIHPLHQT
;
A
#
# COMPACT_ATOMS: atom_id res chain seq x y z
N MET A 1 -0.26 -30.32 -13.46
CA MET A 1 0.93 -30.03 -12.62
C MET A 1 0.47 -29.99 -11.18
N GLY A 2 1.30 -30.41 -10.22
CA GLY A 2 0.93 -30.29 -8.80
C GLY A 2 0.84 -28.83 -8.35
N THR A 3 0.22 -28.61 -7.19
CA THR A 3 0.13 -27.31 -6.54
C THR A 3 1.50 -26.80 -6.10
N TYR A 4 1.65 -25.49 -5.98
CA TYR A 4 2.84 -24.82 -5.48
C TYR A 4 2.71 -24.55 -3.98
N ALA A 5 3.43 -25.32 -3.17
CA ALA A 5 3.44 -25.16 -1.72
C ALA A 5 4.25 -23.93 -1.30
N ILE A 6 3.58 -22.94 -0.73
CA ILE A 6 4.22 -21.77 -0.12
C ILE A 6 4.57 -22.16 1.32
N THR A 7 5.87 -22.31 1.58
CA THR A 7 6.42 -22.74 2.87
C THR A 7 7.21 -21.63 3.56
N GLY A 8 7.56 -20.55 2.84
CA GLY A 8 8.46 -19.49 3.29
C GLY A 8 9.92 -19.97 3.36
N ILE A 9 10.87 -19.04 3.30
CA ILE A 9 12.30 -19.39 3.27
C ILE A 9 12.73 -19.91 4.65
N LYS A 10 13.20 -21.17 4.71
CA LYS A 10 13.72 -21.77 5.95
C LYS A 10 15.22 -21.57 6.13
N ALA A 11 15.96 -21.35 5.04
CA ALA A 11 17.39 -21.06 5.10
C ALA A 11 17.66 -19.84 6.01
N GLY A 12 18.75 -19.91 6.78
CA GLY A 12 19.17 -18.88 7.75
C GLY A 12 18.29 -18.74 9.00
N ALA A 13 17.09 -19.32 9.03
CA ALA A 13 16.23 -19.34 10.21
C ALA A 13 16.66 -20.42 11.20
N THR A 14 16.64 -20.09 12.48
CA THR A 14 16.87 -21.03 13.59
C THR A 14 15.64 -21.11 14.46
N THR A 15 15.63 -21.97 15.48
CA THR A 15 14.57 -21.94 16.51
C THR A 15 14.53 -20.60 17.25
N ASP A 16 15.68 -19.95 17.43
CA ASP A 16 15.82 -18.78 18.30
C ASP A 16 15.81 -17.44 17.54
N THR A 17 16.12 -17.45 16.24
CA THR A 17 16.25 -16.23 15.42
C THR A 17 15.66 -16.44 14.03
N LYS A 18 15.21 -15.34 13.41
CA LYS A 18 14.74 -15.31 12.02
C LYS A 18 15.52 -14.24 11.24
N PRO A 19 15.89 -14.50 9.97
CA PRO A 19 16.33 -13.45 9.07
C PRO A 19 15.27 -12.35 8.93
N LEU A 20 15.73 -11.13 8.71
CA LEU A 20 14.87 -9.95 8.74
C LEU A 20 14.54 -9.50 7.32
N ARG A 21 13.27 -9.17 7.07
CA ARG A 21 12.91 -8.24 5.99
C ARG A 21 13.39 -6.86 6.42
N LEU A 22 14.29 -6.26 5.65
CA LEU A 22 14.96 -5.00 6.02
C LEU A 22 14.33 -3.82 5.28
N GLU A 23 14.40 -2.63 5.86
CA GLU A 23 14.03 -1.41 5.13
C GLU A 23 14.98 -1.24 3.95
N VAL A 24 14.42 -1.04 2.76
CA VAL A 24 15.14 -1.11 1.50
C VAL A 24 16.24 -0.06 1.36
N ASP A 25 16.05 1.15 1.87
CA ASP A 25 17.04 2.24 1.81
C ASP A 25 18.10 2.17 2.91
N SER A 26 17.90 1.32 3.92
CA SER A 26 18.93 0.89 4.87
C SER A 26 19.71 -0.32 4.35
N TRP A 27 19.06 -1.18 3.57
CA TRP A 27 19.64 -2.40 3.01
C TRP A 27 20.45 -2.14 1.73
N TYR A 28 19.88 -1.47 0.73
CA TYR A 28 20.46 -1.30 -0.61
C TYR A 28 21.77 -0.48 -0.63
N PRO A 29 21.92 0.64 0.11
CA PRO A 29 23.18 1.37 0.13
C PRO A 29 24.29 0.67 0.95
N ALA A 30 23.96 -0.31 1.78
CA ALA A 30 24.90 -0.93 2.70
C ALA A 30 25.77 -2.01 2.01
N THR A 31 27.07 -1.75 1.92
CA THR A 31 28.02 -2.61 1.19
C THR A 31 28.11 -4.05 1.70
N LYS A 32 27.77 -4.29 2.97
CA LYS A 32 27.72 -5.64 3.55
C LYS A 32 26.67 -6.55 2.91
N TYR A 33 25.71 -6.00 2.17
CA TYR A 33 24.63 -6.72 1.50
C TYR A 33 24.78 -6.77 -0.03
N GLU A 34 25.89 -6.33 -0.63
CA GLU A 34 26.05 -6.25 -2.10
C GLU A 34 25.78 -7.57 -2.84
N VAL A 35 26.13 -8.71 -2.22
CA VAL A 35 25.83 -10.04 -2.78
C VAL A 35 24.33 -10.30 -2.76
N GLN A 36 23.62 -9.92 -1.69
CA GLN A 36 22.15 -10.01 -1.63
C GLN A 36 21.49 -9.06 -2.64
N HIS A 37 22.02 -7.84 -2.83
CA HIS A 37 21.49 -6.92 -3.85
C HIS A 37 21.58 -7.55 -5.23
N SER A 38 22.74 -8.12 -5.57
CA SER A 38 22.95 -8.77 -6.86
C SER A 38 22.09 -10.03 -7.03
N LEU A 39 21.93 -10.83 -5.97
CA LEU A 39 21.03 -11.98 -5.94
C LEU A 39 19.58 -11.57 -6.24
N PHE A 40 19.09 -10.56 -5.53
CA PHE A 40 17.73 -10.04 -5.70
C PHE A 40 17.49 -9.50 -7.09
N LEU A 41 18.38 -8.65 -7.61
CA LEU A 41 18.21 -8.02 -8.91
C LEU A 41 18.31 -9.05 -10.05
N TRP A 42 19.22 -10.03 -9.98
CA TRP A 42 19.26 -11.11 -10.97
C TRP A 42 18.04 -12.02 -10.89
N ALA A 43 17.60 -12.38 -9.68
CA ALA A 43 16.44 -13.25 -9.52
C ALA A 43 15.14 -12.58 -9.99
N LEU A 44 14.94 -11.30 -9.67
CA LEU A 44 13.79 -10.55 -10.16
C LEU A 44 13.82 -10.39 -11.68
N ARG A 45 15.00 -10.11 -12.26
CA ARG A 45 15.15 -10.06 -13.72
C ARG A 45 14.77 -11.39 -14.37
N PHE A 46 15.28 -12.52 -13.86
CA PHE A 46 14.94 -13.84 -14.40
C PHE A 46 13.45 -14.17 -14.23
N LEU A 47 12.83 -13.75 -13.11
CA LEU A 47 11.39 -13.91 -12.89
C LEU A 47 10.56 -13.11 -13.92
N GLN A 48 10.99 -11.88 -14.23
CA GLN A 48 10.34 -11.01 -15.23
C GLN A 48 10.56 -11.48 -16.67
N ASP A 49 11.69 -12.13 -16.96
CA ASP A 49 12.02 -12.67 -18.29
C ASP A 49 11.26 -13.97 -18.63
N ARG A 50 10.59 -14.61 -17.64
CA ARG A 50 9.76 -15.81 -17.87
C ARG A 50 8.56 -15.50 -18.75
N HIS A 51 8.18 -16.42 -19.63
CA HIS A 51 7.07 -16.21 -20.54
C HIS A 51 5.75 -16.00 -19.76
N PRO A 52 4.87 -15.06 -20.15
CA PRO A 52 3.69 -14.70 -19.37
C PRO A 52 2.67 -15.82 -19.15
N SER A 53 2.76 -16.93 -19.87
CA SER A 53 1.93 -18.12 -19.65
C SER A 53 2.46 -19.07 -18.57
N GLU A 54 3.69 -18.90 -18.10
CA GLU A 54 4.29 -19.77 -17.08
C GLU A 54 3.70 -19.47 -15.70
N LYS A 55 3.24 -20.50 -14.97
CA LYS A 55 2.59 -20.36 -13.65
C LYS A 55 3.38 -19.48 -12.67
N LEU A 56 4.70 -19.64 -12.64
CA LEU A 56 5.60 -18.87 -11.77
C LEU A 56 6.34 -17.76 -12.54
N SER A 57 5.76 -17.20 -13.59
CA SER A 57 6.25 -15.95 -14.19
C SER A 57 5.87 -14.75 -13.32
N TYR A 58 6.62 -13.65 -13.46
CA TYR A 58 6.24 -12.38 -12.83
C TYR A 58 4.79 -11.98 -13.20
N TYR A 59 4.44 -12.10 -14.49
CA TYR A 59 3.12 -11.76 -15.00
C TYR A 59 2.00 -12.56 -14.32
N LYS A 60 2.12 -13.90 -14.23
CA LYS A 60 1.10 -14.72 -13.55
C LYS A 60 1.01 -14.43 -12.06
N ILE A 61 2.14 -14.22 -11.38
CA ILE A 61 2.14 -13.91 -9.95
C ILE A 61 1.49 -12.53 -9.69
N ALA A 62 1.85 -11.51 -10.48
CA ALA A 62 1.20 -10.20 -10.43
C ALA A 62 -0.32 -10.29 -10.72
N GLY A 63 -0.70 -11.09 -11.72
CA GLY A 63 -2.08 -11.29 -12.13
C GLY A 63 -2.99 -11.94 -11.08
N ILE A 64 -2.45 -12.64 -10.08
CA ILE A 64 -3.24 -13.17 -8.94
C ILE A 64 -4.04 -12.05 -8.26
N HIS A 65 -3.45 -10.86 -8.14
CA HIS A 65 -4.09 -9.72 -7.48
C HIS A 65 -5.40 -9.31 -8.16
N GLY A 66 -5.44 -9.32 -9.49
CA GLY A 66 -6.50 -8.69 -10.25
C GLY A 66 -6.61 -9.23 -11.67
N SER A 67 -6.42 -8.36 -12.64
CA SER A 67 -6.45 -8.69 -14.07
C SER A 67 -5.27 -9.64 -14.38
N PRO A 68 -5.47 -10.71 -15.19
CA PRO A 68 -6.56 -10.93 -16.14
C PRO A 68 -7.76 -11.75 -15.63
N TYR A 69 -7.98 -11.84 -14.31
CA TYR A 69 -9.10 -12.60 -13.71
C TYR A 69 -9.12 -14.06 -14.19
N GLU A 70 -8.06 -14.79 -13.89
CA GLU A 70 -7.92 -16.20 -14.23
C GLU A 70 -7.49 -17.01 -13.00
N PRO A 71 -7.80 -18.32 -12.93
CA PRO A 71 -7.38 -19.12 -11.80
C PRO A 71 -5.87 -19.31 -11.79
N TRP A 72 -5.28 -19.32 -10.59
CA TRP A 72 -3.84 -19.57 -10.40
C TRP A 72 -3.63 -20.74 -9.45
N ASP A 73 -2.85 -21.74 -9.87
CA ASP A 73 -2.53 -22.95 -9.07
C ASP A 73 -3.74 -23.79 -8.60
N GLU A 74 -4.92 -23.55 -9.16
CA GLU A 74 -6.17 -24.28 -8.90
C GLU A 74 -7.02 -24.37 -10.19
N ASP A 75 -8.09 -25.17 -10.16
CA ASP A 75 -9.06 -25.30 -11.26
C ASP A 75 -10.44 -24.88 -10.74
N THR A 76 -10.62 -23.57 -10.57
CA THR A 76 -11.83 -22.95 -10.04
C THR A 76 -12.41 -21.95 -11.04
N SER A 77 -13.65 -21.54 -10.79
CA SER A 77 -14.30 -20.44 -11.51
C SER A 77 -14.63 -19.33 -10.51
N ALA A 78 -14.64 -18.09 -10.99
CA ALA A 78 -14.96 -16.93 -10.17
C ALA A 78 -16.31 -17.08 -9.46
N GLN A 79 -16.29 -16.97 -8.12
CA GLN A 79 -17.49 -16.89 -7.27
C GLN A 79 -18.18 -15.54 -7.42
N THR A 80 -17.39 -14.47 -7.55
CA THR A 80 -17.87 -13.14 -7.88
C THR A 80 -17.29 -12.72 -9.23
N LYS A 81 -18.17 -12.41 -10.18
CA LYS A 81 -17.80 -12.08 -11.56
C LYS A 81 -16.95 -10.80 -11.61
N ASP A 82 -15.99 -10.76 -12.54
CA ASP A 82 -15.16 -9.59 -12.85
C ASP A 82 -14.39 -9.08 -11.60
N GLN A 83 -13.95 -10.01 -10.75
CA GLN A 83 -13.13 -9.76 -9.55
C GLN A 83 -11.88 -10.65 -9.55
N GLY A 84 -10.77 -10.11 -9.06
CA GLY A 84 -9.54 -10.85 -8.79
C GLY A 84 -9.58 -11.59 -7.45
N TYR A 85 -8.47 -12.22 -7.06
CA TYR A 85 -8.39 -12.88 -5.76
C TYR A 85 -8.19 -11.91 -4.59
N CYS A 86 -7.65 -10.71 -4.83
CA CYS A 86 -7.30 -9.80 -3.75
C CYS A 86 -8.52 -9.41 -2.90
N THR A 87 -8.33 -9.42 -1.57
CA THR A 87 -9.35 -9.00 -0.62
C THR A 87 -9.12 -7.53 -0.26
N HIS A 88 -10.04 -6.66 -0.67
CA HIS A 88 -10.11 -5.24 -0.28
C HIS A 88 -11.49 -4.95 0.28
N ASP A 89 -11.63 -3.94 1.13
CA ASP A 89 -12.85 -3.70 1.92
C ASP A 89 -13.27 -4.94 2.74
N SER A 90 -12.28 -5.66 3.25
CA SER A 90 -12.43 -6.98 3.84
C SER A 90 -11.56 -7.12 5.06
N LEU A 91 -12.04 -7.85 6.08
CA LEU A 91 -11.23 -8.20 7.25
C LEU A 91 -10.01 -9.03 6.85
N LEU A 92 -10.08 -9.72 5.71
CA LEU A 92 -8.99 -10.53 5.18
C LEU A 92 -7.89 -9.69 4.52
N PHE A 93 -8.07 -8.36 4.33
CA PHE A 93 -7.08 -7.50 3.65
C PHE A 93 -5.63 -7.76 4.08
N PRO A 94 -5.23 -7.58 5.36
CA PRO A 94 -3.84 -7.79 5.73
C PRO A 94 -3.48 -9.28 5.78
N CYS A 95 -4.46 -10.17 5.97
CA CYS A 95 -4.28 -11.61 6.04
C CYS A 95 -3.98 -12.23 4.69
N TRP A 96 -4.66 -11.82 3.62
CA TRP A 96 -4.51 -12.32 2.25
C TRP A 96 -3.21 -11.85 1.59
N HIS A 97 -2.81 -10.59 1.84
CA HIS A 97 -1.59 -10.05 1.26
C HIS A 97 -0.30 -10.65 1.88
N ARG A 98 -0.35 -11.17 3.11
CA ARG A 98 0.82 -11.83 3.75
C ARG A 98 1.31 -13.09 2.99
N PRO A 99 0.48 -14.11 2.71
CA PRO A 99 0.89 -15.25 1.88
C PRO A 99 1.20 -14.85 0.44
N TYR A 100 0.62 -13.77 -0.09
CA TYR A 100 0.98 -13.26 -1.41
C TYR A 100 2.43 -12.75 -1.46
N VAL A 101 2.86 -11.98 -0.45
CA VAL A 101 4.26 -11.55 -0.32
C VAL A 101 5.19 -12.74 -0.05
N LEU A 102 4.74 -13.74 0.70
CA LEU A 102 5.51 -14.98 0.93
C LEU A 102 5.74 -15.78 -0.35
N LEU A 103 4.71 -15.90 -1.20
CA LEU A 103 4.83 -16.53 -2.52
C LEU A 103 5.92 -15.84 -3.34
N PHE A 104 5.85 -14.51 -3.47
CA PHE A 104 6.81 -13.75 -4.25
C PHE A 104 8.25 -13.88 -3.70
N GLU A 105 8.41 -13.75 -2.38
CA GLU A 105 9.70 -13.92 -1.70
C GLU A 105 10.29 -15.33 -1.90
N GLN A 106 9.46 -16.38 -1.78
CA GLN A 106 9.90 -17.76 -1.97
C GLN A 106 10.33 -18.03 -3.41
N VAL A 107 9.54 -17.60 -4.39
CA VAL A 107 9.88 -17.77 -5.83
C VAL A 107 11.21 -17.08 -6.16
N LEU A 108 11.43 -15.85 -5.65
CA LEU A 108 12.71 -15.17 -5.83
C LEU A 108 13.87 -15.95 -5.22
N TYR A 109 13.71 -16.47 -4.00
CA TYR A 109 14.75 -17.30 -3.35
C TYR A 109 15.03 -18.59 -4.12
N GLU A 110 14.01 -19.26 -4.64
CA GLU A 110 14.19 -20.45 -5.48
C GLU A 110 14.96 -20.13 -6.77
N ILE A 111 14.71 -18.97 -7.39
CA ILE A 111 15.47 -18.50 -8.56
C ILE A 111 16.92 -18.17 -8.16
N MET A 112 17.13 -17.52 -7.01
CA MET A 112 18.46 -17.24 -6.47
C MET A 112 19.29 -18.52 -6.37
N GLU A 113 18.75 -19.53 -5.69
CA GLU A 113 19.42 -20.80 -5.42
C GLU A 113 19.64 -21.64 -6.69
N ASN A 114 18.59 -21.80 -7.50
CA ASN A 114 18.57 -22.78 -8.58
C ASN A 114 19.05 -22.21 -9.93
N GLU A 115 18.99 -20.90 -10.13
CA GLU A 115 19.27 -20.28 -11.43
C GLU A 115 20.39 -19.25 -11.39
N VAL A 116 20.41 -18.37 -10.38
CA VAL A 116 21.45 -17.31 -10.29
C VAL A 116 22.76 -17.90 -9.82
N ILE A 117 22.77 -18.61 -8.68
CA ILE A 117 24.00 -19.14 -8.09
C ILE A 117 24.65 -20.22 -8.97
N THR A 118 23.83 -21.00 -9.69
CA THR A 118 24.33 -22.06 -10.59
C THR A 118 25.11 -21.52 -11.79
N LYS A 119 24.93 -20.25 -12.15
CA LYS A 119 25.70 -19.57 -13.22
C LYS A 119 27.06 -19.06 -12.78
N LEU A 120 27.32 -18.98 -11.47
CA LEU A 120 28.60 -18.49 -10.92
C LEU A 120 29.70 -19.57 -10.97
N PRO A 121 30.98 -19.15 -11.01
CA PRO A 121 32.11 -20.04 -10.74
C PRO A 121 31.98 -20.74 -9.39
N GLU A 122 32.35 -22.03 -9.32
CA GLU A 122 32.15 -22.87 -8.14
C GLU A 122 32.75 -22.27 -6.86
N ASN A 123 33.93 -21.65 -6.95
CA ASN A 123 34.61 -20.99 -5.84
C ASN A 123 33.89 -19.75 -5.28
N ARG A 124 32.89 -19.21 -5.99
CA ARG A 124 32.05 -18.07 -5.55
C ARG A 124 30.75 -18.51 -4.90
N ARG A 125 30.22 -19.69 -5.27
CA ARG A 125 28.86 -20.11 -4.92
C ARG A 125 28.58 -20.13 -3.43
N LYS A 126 29.54 -20.57 -2.61
CA LYS A 126 29.35 -20.63 -1.15
C LYS A 126 28.96 -19.27 -0.55
N VAL A 127 29.67 -18.21 -0.91
CA VAL A 127 29.40 -16.85 -0.39
C VAL A 127 28.00 -16.38 -0.80
N TRP A 128 27.57 -16.75 -2.00
CA TRP A 128 26.24 -16.41 -2.50
C TRP A 128 25.13 -17.24 -1.86
N HIS A 129 25.34 -18.54 -1.60
CA HIS A 129 24.41 -19.37 -0.82
C HIS A 129 24.25 -18.83 0.60
N ASP A 130 25.35 -18.46 1.27
CA ASP A 130 25.30 -17.88 2.62
C ASP A 130 24.51 -16.54 2.63
N ALA A 131 24.66 -15.74 1.57
CA ALA A 131 23.92 -14.49 1.39
C ALA A 131 22.42 -14.74 1.11
N ALA A 132 22.10 -15.67 0.21
CA ALA A 132 20.72 -16.06 -0.12
C ALA A 132 19.98 -16.63 1.11
N ALA A 133 20.66 -17.43 1.94
CA ALA A 133 20.09 -17.97 3.17
C ALA A 133 19.60 -16.90 4.15
N THR A 134 20.22 -15.72 4.14
CA THR A 134 19.86 -14.59 5.01
C THR A 134 19.05 -13.50 4.31
N PHE A 135 18.77 -13.66 3.01
CA PHE A 135 17.93 -12.74 2.25
C PHE A 135 16.46 -12.91 2.66
N ARG A 136 15.76 -11.79 2.82
CA ARG A 136 14.30 -11.69 2.83
C ARG A 136 13.91 -10.46 2.02
N LEU A 137 12.72 -10.45 1.44
CA LEU A 137 12.22 -9.35 0.62
C LEU A 137 12.26 -8.05 1.42
N PRO A 138 13.00 -7.02 0.99
CA PRO A 138 13.04 -5.76 1.71
C PRO A 138 11.68 -5.05 1.63
N TYR A 139 11.36 -4.25 2.64
CA TYR A 139 10.16 -3.43 2.68
C TYR A 139 10.48 -1.97 2.36
N TRP A 140 9.53 -1.28 1.74
CA TRP A 140 9.61 0.17 1.52
C TRP A 140 8.87 0.90 2.64
N ASP A 141 9.62 1.51 3.57
CA ASP A 141 9.01 2.35 4.60
C ASP A 141 8.68 3.74 4.02
N TRP A 142 7.49 3.87 3.45
CA TRP A 142 6.97 5.10 2.88
C TRP A 142 6.65 6.17 3.94
N ALA A 143 6.61 5.83 5.24
CA ALA A 143 6.32 6.76 6.34
C ALA A 143 7.56 7.17 7.13
N GLU A 144 8.69 6.52 6.91
CA GLU A 144 9.94 6.89 7.57
C GLU A 144 10.42 8.26 7.08
N LYS A 145 10.82 9.10 8.03
CA LYS A 145 11.51 10.37 7.76
C LYS A 145 12.93 10.07 7.28
N LYS A 146 13.14 10.01 5.97
CA LYS A 146 14.44 9.64 5.38
C LYS A 146 15.35 10.85 5.29
N GLN A 147 16.49 10.80 5.98
CA GLN A 147 17.53 11.81 5.83
C GLN A 147 18.24 11.63 4.47
N ARG A 148 18.29 12.68 3.66
CA ARG A 148 19.04 12.76 2.40
C ARG A 148 19.83 14.06 2.38
N GLY A 149 21.12 14.00 2.73
CA GLY A 149 21.92 15.20 2.93
C GLY A 149 21.34 16.04 4.07
N ASP A 150 21.02 17.31 3.80
CA ASP A 150 20.48 18.26 4.78
C ASP A 150 18.94 18.29 4.83
N SER A 151 18.25 17.42 4.09
CA SER A 151 16.78 17.42 4.01
C SER A 151 16.17 16.10 4.46
N VAL A 152 15.03 16.19 5.14
CA VAL A 152 14.12 15.04 5.34
C VAL A 152 13.20 14.90 4.13
N VAL A 153 13.12 13.69 3.58
CA VAL A 153 12.30 13.38 2.40
C VAL A 153 11.45 12.13 2.61
N TYR A 154 10.40 12.04 1.79
CA TYR A 154 9.58 10.86 1.58
C TYR A 154 9.65 10.56 0.08
N ASP A 155 10.04 9.34 -0.28
CA ASP A 155 10.44 9.03 -1.65
C ASP A 155 10.25 7.55 -1.95
N VAL A 156 10.25 7.20 -3.24
CA VAL A 156 10.35 5.83 -3.70
C VAL A 156 11.71 5.23 -3.30
N PRO A 157 11.82 3.90 -3.17
CA PRO A 157 13.08 3.23 -2.85
C PRO A 157 14.23 3.62 -3.79
N LEU A 158 15.42 3.83 -3.24
CA LEU A 158 16.63 4.15 -4.02
C LEU A 158 16.92 3.09 -5.10
N ILE A 159 16.62 1.83 -4.80
CA ILE A 159 16.80 0.70 -5.73
C ILE A 159 15.88 0.77 -6.96
N ALA A 160 14.80 1.56 -6.91
CA ALA A 160 13.81 1.69 -7.99
C ALA A 160 13.93 3.00 -8.79
N LYS A 161 14.93 3.85 -8.47
CA LYS A 161 15.03 5.19 -9.06
C LYS A 161 15.62 5.23 -10.47
N ASP A 162 16.70 4.49 -10.69
CA ASP A 162 17.44 4.53 -11.94
C ASP A 162 17.01 3.42 -12.90
N ALA A 163 16.88 3.72 -14.19
CA ALA A 163 16.53 2.74 -15.22
C ALA A 163 17.59 1.64 -15.42
N ARG A 164 18.84 1.92 -15.04
CA ARG A 164 19.96 0.97 -15.11
C ARG A 164 20.60 0.84 -13.72
N ILE A 165 20.94 -0.38 -13.33
CA ILE A 165 21.49 -0.67 -11.99
C ILE A 165 22.74 -1.55 -12.09
N GLU A 166 23.67 -1.38 -11.16
CA GLU A 166 24.90 -2.18 -11.07
C GLU A 166 24.69 -3.45 -10.26
N VAL A 167 25.17 -4.58 -10.80
CA VAL A 167 25.14 -5.90 -10.15
C VAL A 167 26.46 -6.61 -10.37
N TYR A 168 26.79 -7.58 -9.50
CA TYR A 168 27.90 -8.49 -9.77
C TYR A 168 27.64 -9.32 -11.04
N ASN A 169 28.66 -9.42 -11.88
CA ASN A 169 28.65 -10.16 -13.13
C ASN A 169 28.65 -11.66 -12.84
N LEU A 170 27.62 -12.38 -13.31
CA LEU A 170 27.51 -13.82 -13.09
C LEU A 170 28.65 -14.64 -13.71
N LYS A 171 29.39 -14.09 -14.68
CA LYS A 171 30.54 -14.77 -15.30
C LYS A 171 31.70 -15.00 -14.33
N ASP A 172 31.91 -14.10 -13.37
CA ASP A 172 33.06 -14.16 -12.44
C ASP A 172 32.68 -13.99 -10.95
N GLY A 173 31.47 -13.50 -10.67
CA GLY A 173 30.93 -13.27 -9.34
C GLY A 173 31.64 -12.17 -8.55
N SER A 174 32.31 -11.21 -9.22
CA SER A 174 33.16 -10.21 -8.56
C SER A 174 33.34 -8.87 -9.28
N THR A 175 33.27 -8.82 -10.61
CA THR A 175 33.21 -7.55 -11.35
C THR A 175 31.78 -7.04 -11.37
N LYS A 176 31.57 -5.72 -11.43
CA LYS A 176 30.22 -5.13 -11.56
C LYS A 176 29.91 -4.85 -13.03
N VAL A 177 28.64 -5.04 -13.41
CA VAL A 177 28.07 -4.73 -14.73
C VAL A 177 26.75 -3.99 -14.56
N LYS A 178 26.37 -3.17 -15.53
CA LYS A 178 25.06 -2.50 -15.55
C LYS A 178 24.02 -3.33 -16.30
N ILE A 179 22.87 -3.58 -15.68
CA ILE A 179 21.69 -4.21 -16.29
C ILE A 179 20.51 -3.24 -16.34
N ASP A 180 19.47 -3.55 -17.10
CA ASP A 180 18.17 -2.90 -16.94
C ASP A 180 17.65 -3.20 -15.54
N ASN A 181 17.19 -2.17 -14.84
CA ASN A 181 16.79 -2.30 -13.46
C ASN A 181 15.39 -2.94 -13.36
N PRO A 182 15.27 -4.19 -12.89
CA PRO A 182 13.96 -4.84 -12.78
C PRO A 182 13.06 -4.23 -11.70
N MET A 183 13.57 -3.35 -10.84
CA MET A 183 12.77 -2.56 -9.89
C MET A 183 12.26 -1.23 -10.46
N TYR A 184 12.82 -0.77 -11.59
CA TYR A 184 12.42 0.51 -12.18
C TYR A 184 11.02 0.45 -12.76
N LYS A 185 10.75 -0.60 -13.56
CA LYS A 185 9.43 -0.96 -14.09
C LYS A 185 9.42 -2.42 -14.52
N PHE A 186 8.24 -3.02 -14.61
CA PHE A 186 8.06 -4.27 -15.35
C PHE A 186 7.84 -3.96 -16.83
N THR A 187 8.33 -4.82 -17.71
CA THR A 187 8.10 -4.75 -19.16
C THR A 187 7.87 -6.16 -19.66
N MET A 188 6.85 -6.34 -20.49
CA MET A 188 6.47 -7.64 -21.03
C MET A 188 7.66 -8.27 -21.76
N PRO A 189 8.05 -9.51 -21.40
CA PRO A 189 9.32 -10.09 -21.85
C PRO A 189 9.36 -10.44 -23.34
N ASP A 190 8.20 -10.55 -23.99
CA ASP A 190 8.04 -10.79 -25.42
C ASP A 190 7.74 -9.52 -26.22
N GLY A 191 7.63 -8.36 -25.54
CA GLY A 191 7.30 -7.07 -26.14
C GLY A 191 5.86 -6.92 -26.62
N LEU A 192 4.98 -7.89 -26.33
CA LEU A 192 3.56 -7.75 -26.60
C LEU A 192 2.87 -6.90 -25.52
N ALA A 193 1.75 -6.28 -25.88
CA ALA A 193 0.92 -5.58 -24.91
C ALA A 193 0.25 -6.59 -23.95
N MET A 194 0.06 -6.19 -22.69
CA MET A 194 -0.55 -7.00 -21.63
C MET A 194 -1.93 -7.56 -22.03
N GLY A 195 -2.68 -6.86 -22.87
CA GLY A 195 -3.96 -7.34 -23.41
C GLY A 195 -3.87 -8.60 -24.28
N SER A 196 -2.69 -8.89 -24.84
CA SER A 196 -2.43 -10.17 -25.52
C SER A 196 -2.52 -11.38 -24.57
N TYR A 197 -2.44 -11.10 -23.26
CA TYR A 197 -2.50 -12.07 -22.18
C TYR A 197 -3.71 -11.86 -21.25
N GLY A 198 -4.73 -11.15 -21.73
CA GLY A 198 -6.02 -11.01 -21.07
C GLY A 198 -6.16 -9.81 -20.15
N VAL A 199 -5.18 -8.90 -20.06
CA VAL A 199 -5.42 -7.62 -19.36
C VAL A 199 -6.43 -6.79 -20.13
N GLU A 200 -7.52 -6.45 -19.47
CA GLU A 200 -8.59 -5.64 -20.05
C GLU A 200 -8.38 -4.14 -19.75
N ASP A 201 -9.11 -3.30 -20.48
CA ASP A 201 -9.14 -1.86 -20.20
C ASP A 201 -9.99 -1.59 -18.96
N VAL A 202 -9.60 -0.58 -18.18
CA VAL A 202 -10.34 -0.17 -16.99
C VAL A 202 -11.38 0.87 -17.40
N GLU A 203 -12.66 0.52 -17.27
CA GLU A 203 -13.79 1.38 -17.64
C GLU A 203 -13.98 2.54 -16.66
N ASP A 204 -13.55 3.73 -17.02
CA ASP A 204 -13.97 4.93 -16.29
C ASP A 204 -15.29 5.46 -16.88
N GLY A 205 -16.40 5.22 -16.19
CA GLY A 205 -17.73 5.70 -16.59
C GLY A 205 -17.90 7.23 -16.59
N THR A 206 -16.89 8.00 -16.19
CA THR A 206 -16.83 9.45 -16.39
C THR A 206 -16.04 9.86 -17.65
N MET A 207 -15.32 8.93 -18.25
CA MET A 207 -14.61 9.14 -19.51
C MET A 207 -15.42 8.63 -20.70
N GLU A 208 -15.32 9.33 -21.83
CA GLU A 208 -15.78 8.78 -23.12
C GLU A 208 -14.90 7.61 -23.59
N ILE A 209 -13.68 7.47 -23.05
CA ILE A 209 -12.67 6.47 -23.45
C ILE A 209 -12.06 5.83 -22.19
N PRO A 210 -12.06 4.49 -22.04
CA PRO A 210 -11.47 3.81 -20.89
C PRO A 210 -9.94 4.01 -20.82
N VAL A 211 -9.36 3.76 -19.65
CA VAL A 211 -7.90 3.72 -19.50
C VAL A 211 -7.37 2.42 -20.07
N ARG A 212 -6.54 2.52 -21.12
CA ARG A 212 -6.22 1.38 -22.00
C ARG A 212 -5.08 0.51 -21.51
N PHE A 213 -5.17 -0.04 -20.30
CA PHE A 213 -4.13 -0.93 -19.75
C PHE A 213 -3.88 -2.18 -20.60
N SER A 214 -4.85 -2.60 -21.42
CA SER A 214 -4.63 -3.68 -22.41
C SER A 214 -3.52 -3.36 -23.41
N LYS A 215 -3.22 -2.08 -23.65
CA LYS A 215 -2.16 -1.64 -24.55
C LYS A 215 -0.79 -1.49 -23.88
N SER A 216 -0.72 -1.50 -22.56
CA SER A 216 0.54 -1.36 -21.83
C SER A 216 1.49 -2.50 -22.18
N VAL A 217 2.72 -2.17 -22.55
CA VAL A 217 3.85 -3.09 -22.68
C VAL A 217 4.74 -3.00 -21.43
N GLY A 218 4.80 -1.83 -20.79
CA GLY A 218 5.52 -1.61 -19.55
C GLY A 218 4.68 -0.90 -18.50
N THR A 219 5.04 -1.07 -17.22
CA THR A 219 4.36 -0.39 -16.13
C THR A 219 4.78 1.07 -16.03
N SER A 220 3.80 1.94 -15.86
CA SER A 220 3.97 3.39 -15.74
C SER A 220 3.75 3.89 -14.30
N ARG A 221 4.44 4.97 -13.92
CA ARG A 221 4.21 5.77 -12.70
C ARG A 221 4.18 7.25 -13.09
N TRP A 222 3.11 7.96 -12.76
CA TRP A 222 2.94 9.38 -13.07
C TRP A 222 3.16 9.73 -14.56
N ALA A 223 2.81 8.81 -15.46
CA ALA A 223 2.96 9.01 -16.91
C ALA A 223 1.78 9.77 -17.48
N LEU A 224 2.02 10.72 -18.38
CA LEU A 224 0.96 11.48 -19.04
C LEU A 224 0.08 10.55 -19.89
N TYR A 225 -1.21 10.51 -19.60
CA TYR A 225 -2.19 9.71 -20.32
C TYR A 225 -3.08 10.58 -21.22
N GLU A 226 -3.01 10.26 -22.51
CA GLU A 226 -3.74 10.81 -23.64
C GLU A 226 -4.34 9.62 -24.40
N PRO A 227 -5.68 9.43 -24.38
CA PRO A 227 -6.32 8.21 -24.86
C PRO A 227 -6.01 7.80 -26.31
N GLU A 228 -5.57 8.74 -27.15
CA GLU A 228 -5.32 8.53 -28.58
C GLU A 228 -3.82 8.55 -28.97
N SER A 229 -2.92 9.00 -28.09
CA SER A 229 -1.52 9.32 -28.45
C SER A 229 -0.46 8.95 -27.40
N SER A 230 -0.82 8.18 -26.36
CA SER A 230 0.05 7.89 -25.21
C SER A 230 1.10 6.78 -25.40
N GLN A 231 1.94 6.89 -26.43
CA GLN A 231 3.00 5.89 -26.67
C GLN A 231 3.96 5.75 -25.47
N SER A 232 4.39 6.86 -24.84
CA SER A 232 5.31 6.80 -23.69
C SER A 232 4.71 6.06 -22.50
N TRP A 233 3.41 6.27 -22.26
CA TRP A 233 2.65 5.56 -21.24
C TRP A 233 2.50 4.07 -21.56
N GLU A 234 2.20 3.73 -22.82
CA GLU A 234 2.11 2.32 -23.28
C GLU A 234 3.47 1.61 -23.09
N GLU A 235 4.58 2.31 -23.33
CA GLU A 235 5.94 1.78 -23.14
C GLU A 235 6.39 1.74 -21.65
N GLY A 236 5.64 2.32 -20.72
CA GLY A 236 5.97 2.34 -19.29
C GLY A 236 6.84 3.54 -18.88
N GLU A 237 6.30 4.75 -18.90
CA GLU A 237 6.99 5.96 -18.43
C GLU A 237 6.95 6.06 -16.89
N VAL A 238 8.08 6.42 -16.27
CA VAL A 238 8.23 6.44 -14.81
C VAL A 238 8.77 7.81 -14.37
N ASP A 239 7.92 8.58 -13.70
CA ASP A 239 8.29 9.82 -13.03
C ASP A 239 8.29 9.61 -11.50
N ASN A 240 9.45 9.23 -10.98
CA ASN A 240 9.66 9.03 -9.55
C ASN A 240 9.73 10.36 -8.78
N GLU A 241 9.99 11.50 -9.44
CA GLU A 241 10.02 12.81 -8.77
C GLU A 241 8.60 13.26 -8.44
N MET A 242 7.65 13.07 -9.37
CA MET A 242 6.23 13.30 -9.10
C MET A 242 5.71 12.36 -8.00
N ALA A 243 6.10 11.08 -8.01
CA ALA A 243 5.76 10.16 -6.93
C ALA A 243 6.31 10.61 -5.56
N ALA A 244 7.59 11.03 -5.51
CA ALA A 244 8.20 11.55 -4.28
C ALA A 244 7.50 12.82 -3.79
N ASN A 245 7.18 13.75 -4.71
CA ASN A 245 6.44 14.96 -4.40
C ASN A 245 5.05 14.63 -3.84
N ALA A 246 4.35 13.66 -4.43
CA ALA A 246 3.05 13.18 -3.98
C ALA A 246 3.11 12.54 -2.59
N LEU A 247 4.08 11.66 -2.33
CA LEU A 247 4.32 11.10 -1.00
C LEU A 247 4.66 12.17 0.04
N ALA A 248 5.33 13.24 -0.40
CA ALA A 248 5.67 14.39 0.44
C ALA A 248 4.59 15.49 0.47
N THR A 249 3.44 15.32 -0.21
CA THR A 249 2.37 16.33 -0.25
C THR A 249 1.84 16.62 1.16
N HIS A 250 1.25 17.82 1.32
CA HIS A 250 0.73 18.40 2.57
C HIS A 250 1.80 18.96 3.52
N LYS A 251 2.78 19.72 3.02
CA LYS A 251 3.68 20.50 3.89
C LYS A 251 2.87 21.60 4.58
N TRP A 252 2.51 21.39 5.84
CA TRP A 252 1.56 22.19 6.64
C TRP A 252 1.94 23.66 6.93
N TYR A 253 3.10 24.14 6.45
CA TYR A 253 3.84 25.39 6.78
C TYR A 253 5.02 25.18 7.78
N LYS A 254 6.20 25.72 7.45
CA LYS A 254 7.47 25.76 8.23
C LYS A 254 8.18 24.45 8.63
N GLY A 255 7.85 23.27 8.08
CA GLY A 255 8.59 22.07 8.47
C GLY A 255 8.32 20.84 7.62
N GLU A 256 9.27 19.91 7.67
CA GLU A 256 9.47 18.71 6.85
C GLU A 256 8.43 17.58 7.10
N ASN A 257 7.30 17.88 7.74
CA ASN A 257 6.36 16.86 8.21
C ASN A 257 5.24 16.58 7.21
N VAL A 258 4.92 15.29 7.06
CA VAL A 258 3.92 14.76 6.14
C VAL A 258 2.86 13.99 6.93
N PRO A 259 1.55 14.15 6.64
CA PRO A 259 0.45 13.42 7.30
C PRO A 259 0.65 11.92 7.37
N LEU A 260 1.32 11.35 6.37
CA LEU A 260 1.55 9.91 6.23
C LEU A 260 2.26 9.29 7.44
N ALA A 261 3.31 9.93 7.95
CA ALA A 261 4.01 9.44 9.13
C ALA A 261 3.12 9.48 10.38
N GLU A 262 2.39 10.58 10.58
CA GLU A 262 1.50 10.72 11.74
C GLU A 262 0.30 9.75 11.67
N MET A 263 -0.28 9.54 10.49
CA MET A 263 -1.32 8.53 10.26
C MET A 263 -0.77 7.13 10.58
N THR A 264 0.43 6.81 10.13
CA THR A 264 1.07 5.51 10.44
C THR A 264 1.29 5.32 11.93
N TYR A 265 1.74 6.36 12.63
CA TYR A 265 1.93 6.32 14.07
C TYR A 265 0.62 6.02 14.82
N ARG A 266 -0.48 6.65 14.40
CA ARG A 266 -1.81 6.50 15.00
C ARG A 266 -2.40 5.10 14.86
N LEU A 267 -2.00 4.33 13.84
CA LEU A 267 -2.39 2.90 13.71
C LEU A 267 -1.97 2.04 14.91
N PHE A 268 -1.00 2.51 15.71
CA PHE A 268 -0.44 1.77 16.84
C PHE A 268 -0.83 2.35 18.20
N LEU A 269 -1.69 3.37 18.21
CA LEU A 269 -2.17 4.02 19.41
C LEU A 269 -3.48 3.36 19.88
N PRO A 270 -3.55 2.83 21.11
CA PRO A 270 -4.74 2.16 21.62
C PRO A 270 -5.95 3.10 21.76
N GLU A 271 -5.74 4.41 21.75
CA GLU A 271 -6.82 5.41 21.75
C GLU A 271 -7.58 5.45 20.41
N TYR A 272 -6.92 5.07 19.31
CA TYR A 272 -7.49 5.07 17.95
C TYR A 272 -7.92 3.68 17.51
N ILE A 273 -7.05 2.68 17.68
CA ILE A 273 -7.27 1.34 17.16
C ILE A 273 -7.51 0.37 18.31
N LYS A 274 -8.75 -0.09 18.47
CA LYS A 274 -9.20 -0.93 19.59
C LYS A 274 -9.47 -2.37 19.21
N SER A 275 -9.64 -2.66 17.92
CA SER A 275 -9.95 -4.00 17.40
C SER A 275 -9.21 -4.31 16.11
N PHE A 276 -9.26 -5.58 15.69
CA PHE A 276 -8.71 -6.00 14.41
C PHE A 276 -9.44 -5.38 13.23
N ALA A 277 -10.77 -5.29 13.27
CA ALA A 277 -11.52 -4.74 12.15
C ALA A 277 -11.21 -3.25 11.94
N GLN A 278 -11.14 -2.47 13.01
CA GLN A 278 -10.71 -1.06 12.95
C GLN A 278 -9.29 -0.92 12.39
N PHE A 279 -8.38 -1.86 12.70
CA PHE A 279 -7.04 -1.85 12.12
C PHE A 279 -7.03 -2.24 10.65
N ALA A 280 -7.74 -3.30 10.28
CA ALA A 280 -7.51 -4.06 9.05
C ALA A 280 -8.05 -3.36 7.80
N THR A 281 -9.26 -2.78 7.87
CA THR A 281 -10.02 -2.43 6.67
C THR A 281 -10.69 -1.08 6.74
N THR A 282 -10.90 -0.49 5.57
CA THR A 282 -11.75 0.68 5.35
C THR A 282 -13.23 0.40 5.55
N LYS A 283 -13.65 -0.86 5.59
CA LYS A 283 -15.06 -1.21 5.63
C LYS A 283 -15.73 -0.70 6.91
N TYR A 284 -16.82 0.03 6.74
CA TYR A 284 -17.58 0.60 7.84
C TYR A 284 -18.26 -0.47 8.70
N ASN A 285 -18.16 -0.33 10.02
CA ASN A 285 -18.98 -1.06 10.98
C ASN A 285 -20.01 -0.12 11.63
N THR A 286 -21.11 -0.65 12.17
CA THR A 286 -22.17 0.16 12.77
C THR A 286 -21.79 0.78 14.13
N VAL A 287 -20.57 0.55 14.61
CA VAL A 287 -20.09 1.05 15.90
C VAL A 287 -19.45 2.41 15.67
N HIS A 288 -20.17 3.46 16.01
CA HIS A 288 -19.67 4.83 15.93
C HIS A 288 -18.60 5.07 17.02
N ASP A 289 -17.35 4.77 16.67
CA ASP A 289 -16.17 5.19 17.43
C ASP A 289 -15.41 6.25 16.62
N PRO A 290 -15.57 7.55 16.93
CA PRO A 290 -14.94 8.62 16.17
C PRO A 290 -13.41 8.53 16.11
N THR A 291 -12.74 7.82 17.02
CA THR A 291 -11.29 7.64 16.96
C THR A 291 -10.86 6.49 16.06
N GLY A 292 -11.77 5.57 15.71
CA GLY A 292 -11.48 4.30 15.01
C GLY A 292 -11.67 4.31 13.49
N TYR A 293 -11.71 5.47 12.84
CA TYR A 293 -11.91 5.57 11.37
C TYR A 293 -10.61 5.45 10.58
N LEU A 294 -9.47 5.61 11.25
CA LEU A 294 -8.17 5.35 10.66
C LEU A 294 -7.91 3.84 10.63
N ASN A 295 -7.42 3.33 9.50
CA ASN A 295 -7.13 1.90 9.32
C ASN A 295 -5.94 1.71 8.36
N LEU A 296 -5.37 0.52 8.36
CA LEU A 296 -4.21 0.15 7.54
C LEU A 296 -4.52 0.23 6.04
N GLU A 297 -5.68 -0.29 5.62
CA GLU A 297 -6.09 -0.29 4.21
C GLU A 297 -6.22 1.15 3.67
N PHE A 298 -6.70 2.10 4.47
CA PHE A 298 -6.78 3.50 4.08
C PHE A 298 -5.40 4.12 3.81
N VAL A 299 -4.44 3.91 4.72
CA VAL A 299 -3.07 4.40 4.53
C VAL A 299 -2.45 3.76 3.28
N HIS A 300 -2.67 2.46 3.11
CA HIS A 300 -2.27 1.70 1.93
C HIS A 300 -2.84 2.28 0.62
N ASN A 301 -4.14 2.59 0.57
CA ASN A 301 -4.83 3.11 -0.60
C ASN A 301 -4.24 4.45 -1.06
N ASN A 302 -3.90 5.33 -0.11
CA ASN A 302 -3.27 6.60 -0.43
C ASN A 302 -1.85 6.40 -1.00
N VAL A 303 -1.07 5.43 -0.50
CA VAL A 303 0.26 5.12 -1.05
C VAL A 303 0.19 4.59 -2.48
N HIS A 304 -0.83 3.79 -2.81
CA HIS A 304 -1.12 3.39 -4.19
C HIS A 304 -1.28 4.61 -5.12
N ASN A 305 -2.16 5.53 -4.73
CA ASN A 305 -2.41 6.76 -5.49
C ASN A 305 -1.16 7.64 -5.61
N TRP A 306 -0.47 7.92 -4.49
CA TRP A 306 0.75 8.74 -4.47
C TRP A 306 1.86 8.15 -5.34
N THR A 307 1.93 6.83 -5.47
CA THR A 307 2.94 6.17 -6.29
C THR A 307 2.57 6.15 -7.76
N GLY A 308 1.30 5.91 -8.07
CA GLY A 308 0.85 5.65 -9.44
C GLY A 308 0.52 6.90 -10.25
N GLY A 309 -0.06 7.94 -9.64
CA GLY A 309 -0.49 9.14 -10.36
C GLY A 309 -1.93 9.57 -10.07
N THR A 310 -2.31 10.75 -10.54
CA THR A 310 -3.69 11.22 -10.50
C THR A 310 -3.94 12.24 -11.63
N ASP A 311 -5.21 12.61 -11.84
CA ASP A 311 -5.68 13.52 -12.88
C ASP A 311 -5.35 13.03 -14.32
N LYS A 312 -4.41 13.68 -15.00
CA LYS A 312 -3.96 13.30 -16.35
C LYS A 312 -2.72 12.39 -16.33
N TYR A 313 -2.15 12.15 -15.15
CA TYR A 313 -0.98 11.32 -14.97
C TYR A 313 -1.43 9.99 -14.38
N ILE A 314 -1.32 8.91 -15.15
CA ILE A 314 -1.88 7.60 -14.78
C ILE A 314 -0.75 6.57 -14.75
N GLY A 315 -0.76 5.73 -13.73
CA GLY A 315 0.20 4.64 -13.57
C GLY A 315 -0.46 3.40 -13.01
N HIS A 316 0.24 2.27 -13.06
CA HIS A 316 -0.37 0.99 -12.72
C HIS A 316 -0.73 0.91 -11.23
N MET A 317 0.09 1.52 -10.36
CA MET A 317 -0.14 1.53 -8.91
C MET A 317 -1.45 2.20 -8.46
N THR A 318 -2.14 2.99 -9.31
CA THR A 318 -3.42 3.63 -8.95
C THR A 318 -4.63 2.71 -9.07
N GLU A 319 -4.50 1.62 -9.84
CA GLU A 319 -5.61 0.76 -10.25
C GLU A 319 -5.46 -0.65 -9.69
N VAL A 320 -6.42 -1.08 -8.88
CA VAL A 320 -6.42 -2.42 -8.24
C VAL A 320 -6.13 -3.56 -9.24
N PRO A 321 -6.74 -3.61 -10.45
CA PRO A 321 -6.54 -4.75 -11.34
C PRO A 321 -5.11 -4.92 -11.85
N VAL A 322 -4.31 -3.85 -11.87
CA VAL A 322 -3.00 -3.82 -12.52
C VAL A 322 -1.86 -3.34 -11.62
N ALA A 323 -2.13 -2.89 -10.39
CA ALA A 323 -1.12 -2.38 -9.47
C ALA A 323 0.02 -3.36 -9.21
N ALA A 324 -0.28 -4.65 -9.07
CA ALA A 324 0.69 -5.69 -8.79
C ALA A 324 1.71 -5.94 -9.92
N PHE A 325 1.46 -5.43 -11.13
CA PHE A 325 2.45 -5.50 -12.20
C PHE A 325 3.63 -4.57 -11.93
N ASP A 326 3.47 -3.45 -11.20
CA ASP A 326 4.60 -2.58 -10.87
C ASP A 326 5.49 -3.23 -9.79
N PRO A 327 6.82 -3.40 -10.02
CA PRO A 327 7.70 -4.05 -9.04
C PRO A 327 7.72 -3.42 -7.65
N ILE A 328 7.40 -2.13 -7.51
CA ILE A 328 7.35 -1.45 -6.21
C ILE A 328 6.21 -1.98 -5.32
N PHE A 329 5.16 -2.56 -5.92
CA PHE A 329 4.02 -3.17 -5.24
C PHE A 329 4.46 -4.14 -4.15
N PHE A 330 5.38 -5.05 -4.46
CA PHE A 330 5.80 -6.08 -3.51
C PHE A 330 6.59 -5.50 -2.33
N MET A 331 7.35 -4.42 -2.52
CA MET A 331 8.03 -3.73 -1.41
C MET A 331 7.05 -2.90 -0.56
N HIS A 332 6.02 -2.33 -1.20
CA HIS A 332 4.90 -1.66 -0.51
C HIS A 332 4.12 -2.65 0.36
N HIS A 333 3.65 -3.76 -0.20
CA HIS A 333 2.92 -4.79 0.56
C HIS A 333 3.79 -5.51 1.58
N CYS A 334 5.11 -5.58 1.38
CA CYS A 334 6.05 -6.02 2.42
C CYS A 334 6.05 -5.07 3.63
N ASN A 335 5.89 -3.75 3.42
CA ASN A 335 5.71 -2.79 4.52
C ASN A 335 4.31 -2.87 5.14
N VAL A 336 3.26 -3.09 4.34
CA VAL A 336 1.90 -3.36 4.86
C VAL A 336 1.91 -4.57 5.79
N ASP A 337 2.61 -5.64 5.40
CA ASP A 337 2.80 -6.82 6.24
C ASP A 337 3.58 -6.52 7.53
N ARG A 338 4.60 -5.66 7.44
CA ARG A 338 5.33 -5.17 8.61
C ARG A 338 4.42 -4.42 9.57
N GLN A 339 3.63 -3.46 9.08
CA GLN A 339 2.70 -2.71 9.93
C GLN A 339 1.69 -3.66 10.60
N PHE A 340 1.20 -4.67 9.88
CA PHE A 340 0.34 -5.69 10.45
C PHE A 340 1.03 -6.49 11.56
N ALA A 341 2.23 -6.99 11.33
CA ALA A 341 3.00 -7.74 12.34
C ALA A 341 3.28 -6.88 13.59
N ILE A 342 3.60 -5.60 13.43
CA ILE A 342 3.81 -4.65 14.53
C ILE A 342 2.50 -4.48 15.34
N TRP A 343 1.38 -4.27 14.66
CA TRP A 343 0.08 -4.14 15.32
C TRP A 343 -0.27 -5.40 16.12
N GLN A 344 -0.07 -6.59 15.55
CA GLN A 344 -0.30 -7.86 16.23
C GLN A 344 0.57 -7.99 17.50
N ALA A 345 1.85 -7.61 17.43
CA ALA A 345 2.75 -7.66 18.58
C ALA A 345 2.29 -6.71 19.71
N LEU A 346 1.82 -5.51 19.36
CA LEU A 346 1.34 -4.51 20.32
C LEU A 346 -0.01 -4.87 20.96
N ASN A 347 -0.84 -5.64 20.25
CA ASN A 347 -2.21 -5.91 20.66
C ASN A 347 -2.45 -7.33 21.20
N GLU A 348 -1.44 -8.20 21.25
CA GLU A 348 -1.57 -9.64 21.58
C GLU A 348 -2.42 -9.97 22.83
N ASN A 349 -2.51 -9.07 23.83
CA ASN A 349 -3.28 -9.29 25.05
C ASN A 349 -4.75 -8.83 25.00
N SER A 350 -5.21 -8.23 23.90
CA SER A 350 -6.61 -7.81 23.75
C SER A 350 -7.44 -9.02 23.30
N THR A 351 -8.49 -9.35 24.08
CA THR A 351 -9.45 -10.42 23.74
C THR A 351 -10.27 -10.11 22.49
N ASP A 352 -10.19 -8.89 21.97
CA ASP A 352 -11.02 -8.43 20.86
C ASP A 352 -10.19 -8.22 19.57
N ASN A 353 -8.95 -8.75 19.53
CA ASN A 353 -7.96 -8.39 18.51
C ASN A 353 -7.86 -9.35 17.32
N TRP A 354 -8.75 -10.34 17.17
CA TRP A 354 -8.60 -11.34 16.10
C TRP A 354 -9.92 -12.02 15.67
N PHE A 355 -10.74 -11.34 14.88
CA PHE A 355 -12.04 -11.86 14.40
C PHE A 355 -13.04 -12.25 15.51
N GLU A 356 -12.83 -11.80 16.75
CA GLU A 356 -13.63 -12.24 17.92
C GLU A 356 -14.89 -11.38 18.15
N ARG A 357 -14.94 -10.17 17.58
CA ARG A 357 -16.03 -9.22 17.76
C ARG A 357 -17.18 -9.49 16.80
N GLU A 358 -18.33 -9.94 17.33
CA GLU A 358 -19.54 -10.23 16.53
C GLU A 358 -20.06 -8.99 15.79
N ASP A 359 -19.95 -7.80 16.38
CA ASP A 359 -20.35 -6.51 15.79
C ASP A 359 -19.42 -6.04 14.67
N GLU A 360 -18.33 -6.75 14.44
CA GLU A 360 -17.32 -6.47 13.42
C GLU A 360 -17.20 -7.60 12.38
N GLN A 361 -18.10 -8.60 12.40
CA GLN A 361 -18.21 -9.62 11.36
C GLN A 361 -18.94 -9.04 10.14
N LEU A 362 -18.16 -8.45 9.23
CA LEU A 362 -18.71 -7.71 8.10
C LEU A 362 -18.84 -8.60 6.84
N PRO A 363 -19.92 -8.44 6.05
CA PRO A 363 -20.13 -9.22 4.82
C PRO A 363 -19.20 -8.76 3.69
N ASP A 364 -18.42 -9.66 3.11
CA ASP A 364 -17.45 -9.41 2.05
C ASP A 364 -18.11 -8.92 0.75
N ASN A 365 -17.41 -8.10 -0.03
CA ASN A 365 -17.92 -7.57 -1.30
C ASN A 365 -17.82 -8.59 -2.45
N GLY A 366 -17.13 -9.70 -2.23
CA GLY A 366 -16.88 -10.78 -3.16
C GLY A 366 -15.51 -10.66 -3.82
N THR A 367 -14.89 -11.81 -4.08
CA THR A 367 -13.64 -11.94 -4.85
C THR A 367 -13.77 -13.09 -5.84
N TRP A 368 -12.69 -13.46 -6.53
CA TRP A 368 -12.63 -14.70 -7.30
C TRP A 368 -13.06 -15.91 -6.46
N SER A 369 -12.67 -15.98 -5.19
CA SER A 369 -12.87 -17.16 -4.33
C SER A 369 -13.95 -16.99 -3.28
N ILE A 370 -14.42 -15.77 -3.05
CA ILE A 370 -15.38 -15.43 -2.00
C ILE A 370 -16.68 -14.94 -2.65
N GLU A 371 -17.80 -15.54 -2.25
CA GLU A 371 -19.12 -15.08 -2.66
C GLU A 371 -19.45 -13.73 -1.99
N LYS A 372 -19.99 -12.78 -2.76
CA LYS A 372 -20.51 -11.53 -2.22
C LYS A 372 -21.52 -11.78 -1.10
N GLY A 373 -21.31 -11.15 0.05
CA GLY A 373 -22.15 -11.27 1.23
C GLY A 373 -21.68 -12.34 2.23
N ALA A 374 -20.66 -13.14 1.90
CA ALA A 374 -20.06 -14.07 2.84
C ALA A 374 -19.45 -13.34 4.04
N ILE A 375 -19.49 -13.96 5.22
CA ILE A 375 -18.86 -13.39 6.42
C ILE A 375 -17.44 -13.92 6.52
N ASP A 376 -16.47 -13.02 6.61
CA ASP A 376 -15.07 -13.38 6.80
C ASP A 376 -14.82 -13.95 8.20
N THR A 377 -14.11 -15.06 8.26
CA THR A 377 -13.73 -15.76 9.49
C THR A 377 -12.23 -16.00 9.48
N PRO A 378 -11.60 -16.31 10.63
CA PRO A 378 -10.17 -16.60 10.64
C PRO A 378 -9.80 -17.91 9.92
N ASP A 379 -10.80 -18.74 9.58
CA ASP A 379 -10.68 -19.98 8.81
C ASP A 379 -11.09 -19.84 7.34
N THR A 380 -11.53 -18.64 6.91
CA THR A 380 -11.82 -18.39 5.49
C THR A 380 -10.56 -18.66 4.66
N PRO A 381 -10.64 -19.48 3.60
CA PRO A 381 -9.50 -19.75 2.73
C PRO A 381 -8.92 -18.48 2.10
N LEU A 382 -7.61 -18.29 2.24
CA LEU A 382 -6.85 -17.24 1.58
C LEU A 382 -6.39 -17.75 0.20
N ALA A 383 -7.35 -18.08 -0.66
CA ALA A 383 -7.09 -18.57 -2.01
C ALA A 383 -6.40 -17.49 -2.87
N PRO A 384 -5.51 -17.88 -3.80
CA PRO A 384 -5.23 -19.25 -4.23
C PRO A 384 -4.00 -19.86 -3.52
N PHE A 385 -3.65 -19.37 -2.33
CA PHE A 385 -2.38 -19.73 -1.69
C PHE A 385 -2.48 -21.09 -0.99
N HIS A 386 -1.71 -22.06 -1.48
CA HIS A 386 -1.58 -23.39 -0.87
C HIS A 386 -0.36 -23.48 0.05
N LYS A 387 -0.51 -24.02 1.26
CA LYS A 387 0.58 -24.18 2.24
C LYS A 387 1.31 -25.52 2.17
N ASP A 388 0.83 -26.44 1.36
CA ASP A 388 1.39 -27.78 1.18
C ASP A 388 1.11 -28.34 -0.23
N THR A 389 1.68 -29.51 -0.52
CA THR A 389 1.51 -30.21 -1.80
C THR A 389 0.16 -30.90 -1.96
N GLU A 390 -0.67 -30.91 -0.91
CA GLU A 390 -2.02 -31.48 -0.91
C GLU A 390 -3.09 -30.43 -1.26
N ALA A 391 -2.66 -29.23 -1.67
CA ALA A 391 -3.54 -28.11 -2.02
C ALA A 391 -4.35 -27.59 -0.82
N THR A 392 -3.82 -27.67 0.41
CA THR A 392 -4.48 -27.02 1.55
C THR A 392 -4.28 -25.52 1.48
N TYR A 393 -5.37 -24.74 1.49
CA TYR A 393 -5.28 -23.28 1.54
C TYR A 393 -4.68 -22.77 2.85
N PHE A 394 -4.03 -21.60 2.77
CA PHE A 394 -3.79 -20.77 3.93
C PHE A 394 -5.12 -20.26 4.52
N THR A 395 -5.13 -20.03 5.82
CA THR A 395 -6.14 -19.23 6.52
C THR A 395 -5.48 -18.12 7.33
N SER A 396 -6.26 -17.17 7.83
CA SER A 396 -5.76 -16.13 8.74
C SER A 396 -5.10 -16.74 9.98
N ASN A 397 -5.62 -17.86 10.50
CA ASN A 397 -5.02 -18.59 11.63
C ASN A 397 -3.61 -19.13 11.33
N ASP A 398 -3.33 -19.58 10.10
CA ASP A 398 -2.00 -20.07 9.70
C ASP A 398 -0.94 -18.96 9.68
N ILE A 399 -1.35 -17.75 9.29
CA ILE A 399 -0.45 -16.60 9.10
C ILE A 399 -0.39 -15.65 10.29
N LYS A 400 -1.17 -15.91 11.35
CA LYS A 400 -1.20 -15.08 12.57
C LYS A 400 0.20 -14.94 13.17
N ASP A 401 0.95 -16.03 13.25
CA ASP A 401 2.37 -16.03 13.62
C ASP A 401 3.24 -16.04 12.36
N TRP A 402 3.63 -14.85 11.90
CA TRP A 402 4.48 -14.70 10.71
C TRP A 402 5.85 -15.38 10.86
N THR A 403 6.35 -15.55 12.09
CA THR A 403 7.70 -16.09 12.32
C THR A 403 7.82 -17.56 11.93
N LYS A 404 6.72 -18.31 11.92
CA LYS A 404 6.65 -19.70 11.41
C LYS A 404 7.07 -19.81 9.94
N TRP A 405 6.89 -18.74 9.18
CA TRP A 405 7.19 -18.65 7.76
C TRP A 405 8.61 -18.18 7.48
N GLY A 406 9.45 -18.07 8.53
CA GLY A 406 10.90 -17.97 8.40
C GLY A 406 11.44 -16.55 8.29
N TYR A 407 10.66 -15.53 8.63
CA TYR A 407 11.08 -14.13 8.61
C TYR A 407 10.65 -13.36 9.86
N SER A 408 11.25 -12.20 10.10
CA SER A 408 10.75 -11.18 11.02
C SER A 408 11.14 -9.78 10.56
N TYR A 409 10.90 -8.77 11.39
CA TYR A 409 11.18 -7.36 11.14
C TYR A 409 12.16 -6.78 12.16
N PRO A 410 12.88 -5.68 11.85
CA PRO A 410 13.82 -5.05 12.76
C PRO A 410 13.23 -4.71 14.12
N GLU A 411 11.95 -4.33 14.18
CA GLU A 411 11.18 -4.02 15.39
C GLU A 411 10.83 -5.28 16.20
N LEU A 412 10.72 -6.43 15.53
CA LEU A 412 10.07 -7.64 16.05
C LEU A 412 11.09 -8.75 16.30
N GLN A 413 12.06 -8.47 17.17
CA GLN A 413 13.14 -9.38 17.54
C GLN A 413 13.09 -9.73 19.04
N PRO A 414 12.13 -10.56 19.49
CA PRO A 414 11.97 -10.88 20.91
C PRO A 414 13.21 -11.59 21.50
N TRP A 415 14.08 -12.15 20.67
CA TRP A 415 15.29 -12.84 21.07
C TRP A 415 16.44 -11.93 21.54
N LEU A 416 16.40 -10.63 21.27
CA LEU A 416 17.45 -9.69 21.66
C LEU A 416 17.60 -9.58 23.19
N SER A 417 18.83 -9.34 23.65
CA SER A 417 19.17 -9.27 25.08
C SER A 417 18.49 -8.10 25.79
N GLU A 418 18.21 -7.00 25.09
CA GLU A 418 17.48 -5.83 25.63
C GLU A 418 16.05 -6.17 26.08
N HIS A 419 15.47 -7.23 25.54
CA HIS A 419 14.15 -7.74 25.93
C HIS A 419 14.21 -8.79 27.04
N LYS A 420 15.39 -9.02 27.64
CA LYS A 420 15.60 -10.06 28.66
C LYS A 420 16.11 -9.43 29.96
N LYS A 421 15.56 -9.90 31.08
CA LYS A 421 16.08 -9.62 32.43
C LYS A 421 16.45 -10.95 33.09
N ASP A 422 17.71 -11.06 33.53
CA ASP A 422 18.28 -12.29 34.09
C ASP A 422 18.16 -13.49 33.12
N GLY A 423 18.31 -13.24 31.81
CA GLY A 423 18.16 -14.24 30.75
C GLY A 423 16.71 -14.58 30.35
N VAL A 424 15.71 -14.05 31.07
CA VAL A 424 14.29 -14.34 30.83
C VAL A 424 13.64 -13.22 30.02
N PHE A 425 12.93 -13.55 28.95
CA PHE A 425 12.17 -12.60 28.14
C PHE A 425 11.16 -11.80 28.99
N LYS A 426 11.09 -10.50 28.76
CA LYS A 426 10.19 -9.56 29.41
C LYS A 426 9.36 -8.85 28.35
N LYS A 427 8.09 -9.23 28.25
CA LYS A 427 7.14 -8.67 27.28
C LYS A 427 7.03 -7.15 27.38
N ASP A 428 6.98 -6.59 28.58
CA ASP A 428 6.87 -5.13 28.75
C ASP A 428 8.07 -4.37 28.16
N LEU A 429 9.30 -4.91 28.27
CA LEU A 429 10.49 -4.30 27.65
C LEU A 429 10.40 -4.38 26.12
N TYR A 430 9.92 -5.50 25.60
CA TYR A 430 9.73 -5.70 24.16
C TYR A 430 8.68 -4.72 23.59
N ILE A 431 7.51 -4.64 24.21
CA ILE A 431 6.44 -3.71 23.82
C ILE A 431 6.90 -2.25 23.92
N GLN A 432 7.62 -1.89 24.99
CA GLN A 432 8.15 -0.54 25.13
C GLN A 432 9.18 -0.23 24.04
N ASN A 433 10.10 -1.16 23.72
CA ASN A 433 11.08 -0.98 22.66
C ASN A 433 10.41 -0.76 21.29
N ILE A 434 9.35 -1.53 20.97
CA ILE A 434 8.55 -1.34 19.75
C ILE A 434 7.96 0.07 19.73
N ARG A 435 7.29 0.50 20.81
CA ARG A 435 6.68 1.85 20.90
C ARG A 435 7.72 2.95 20.76
N ASP A 436 8.88 2.81 21.39
CA ASP A 436 9.97 3.78 21.30
C ASP A 436 10.53 3.87 19.88
N ARG A 437 10.63 2.75 19.15
CA ARG A 437 11.03 2.72 17.74
C ARG A 437 10.00 3.42 16.86
N LEU A 438 8.72 3.08 16.99
CA LEU A 438 7.64 3.72 16.22
C LEU A 438 7.59 5.23 16.46
N LYS A 439 7.77 5.67 17.72
CA LYS A 439 7.85 7.08 18.05
C LYS A 439 9.00 7.77 17.31
N ARG A 440 10.18 7.16 17.27
CA ARG A 440 11.35 7.72 16.54
C ARG A 440 11.13 7.78 15.03
N LEU A 441 10.51 6.74 14.45
CA LEU A 441 10.28 6.67 13.01
C LEU A 441 9.23 7.67 12.54
N TYR A 442 8.13 7.80 13.28
CA TYR A 442 6.90 8.38 12.74
C TYR A 442 6.38 9.60 13.48
N ARG A 443 6.53 9.68 14.81
CA ARG A 443 5.90 10.75 15.60
C ARG A 443 6.43 12.12 15.17
N SER A 444 5.53 13.04 14.88
CA SER A 444 5.88 14.46 14.66
C SER A 444 6.11 15.16 16.02
N PRO A 445 7.25 15.85 16.20
CA PRO A 445 7.50 16.66 17.41
C PRO A 445 6.45 17.78 17.61
N GLU A 446 5.92 18.32 16.53
CA GLU A 446 4.98 19.45 16.53
C GLU A 446 3.65 19.08 17.19
N VAL A 447 3.18 17.85 17.00
CA VAL A 447 1.95 17.35 17.63
C VAL A 447 2.18 16.65 18.96
N GLU A 448 3.44 16.42 19.36
CA GLU A 448 3.75 15.73 20.63
C GLU A 448 3.23 16.49 21.85
N HIS A 449 3.23 17.82 21.79
CA HIS A 449 2.76 18.70 22.85
C HIS A 449 1.48 19.45 22.49
N ALA A 450 0.76 18.98 21.47
CA ALA A 450 -0.52 19.56 21.09
C ALA A 450 -1.49 19.46 22.28
N PRO A 451 -2.14 20.57 22.69
CA PRO A 451 -3.04 20.56 23.84
C PRO A 451 -4.39 19.86 23.55
N ALA A 452 -4.71 19.67 22.28
CA ALA A 452 -5.88 18.95 21.81
C ALA A 452 -5.52 18.24 20.50
N ASP A 453 -6.26 17.17 20.19
CA ASP A 453 -6.16 16.48 18.92
C ASP A 453 -7.43 16.71 18.09
N VAL A 454 -7.24 17.10 16.82
CA VAL A 454 -8.32 17.44 15.90
C VAL A 454 -8.16 16.62 14.63
N ILE A 455 -9.21 15.88 14.31
CA ILE A 455 -9.29 14.94 13.19
C ILE A 455 -10.54 15.23 12.36
N ILE A 456 -10.45 14.98 11.05
CA ILE A 456 -11.61 14.92 10.17
C ILE A 456 -11.94 13.45 9.94
N ASN A 457 -13.10 13.01 10.43
CA ASN A 457 -13.64 11.70 10.10
C ASN A 457 -14.46 11.78 8.83
N VAL A 458 -14.31 10.78 7.96
CA VAL A 458 -14.99 10.71 6.67
C VAL A 458 -15.67 9.35 6.56
N GLU A 459 -16.99 9.36 6.44
CA GLU A 459 -17.76 8.24 5.92
C GLU A 459 -18.03 8.49 4.43
N TYR A 460 -17.74 7.53 3.56
CA TYR A 460 -17.96 7.69 2.13
C TYR A 460 -18.49 6.40 1.50
N LYS A 461 -19.27 6.54 0.43
CA LYS A 461 -19.78 5.40 -0.33
C LYS A 461 -18.70 4.91 -1.29
N ARG A 462 -18.08 3.77 -1.01
CA ARG A 462 -16.97 3.22 -1.80
C ARG A 462 -17.27 3.17 -3.31
N PHE A 463 -18.49 2.80 -3.67
CA PHE A 463 -18.93 2.68 -5.07
C PHE A 463 -19.87 3.83 -5.51
N ALA A 464 -19.75 5.03 -4.92
CA ALA A 464 -20.60 6.19 -5.23
C ALA A 464 -20.69 6.52 -6.73
N LEU A 465 -19.61 6.23 -7.47
CA LEU A 465 -19.48 6.47 -8.90
C LEU A 465 -19.37 5.16 -9.69
N GLY A 466 -20.12 4.12 -9.32
CA GLY A 466 -20.12 2.84 -10.06
C GLY A 466 -18.81 2.06 -9.97
N GLY A 467 -17.99 2.33 -8.95
CA GLY A 467 -16.67 1.73 -8.73
C GLY A 467 -15.49 2.50 -9.33
N ILE A 468 -15.75 3.61 -10.03
CA ILE A 468 -14.71 4.52 -10.50
C ILE A 468 -14.00 5.16 -9.28
N PRO A 469 -12.66 5.07 -9.19
CA PRO A 469 -11.90 5.75 -8.16
C PRO A 469 -12.13 7.27 -8.15
N TYR A 470 -12.27 7.84 -6.96
CA TYR A 470 -12.37 9.28 -6.73
C TYR A 470 -11.61 9.68 -5.47
N THR A 471 -11.29 10.97 -5.38
CA THR A 471 -10.53 11.57 -4.30
C THR A 471 -11.33 12.70 -3.64
N LEU A 472 -11.43 12.65 -2.31
CA LEU A 472 -11.98 13.73 -1.47
C LEU A 472 -10.82 14.57 -0.93
N TYR A 473 -10.67 15.80 -1.40
CA TYR A 473 -9.64 16.74 -0.94
C TYR A 473 -10.18 17.67 0.13
N PHE A 474 -9.39 17.94 1.17
CA PHE A 474 -9.74 18.81 2.28
C PHE A 474 -8.73 19.95 2.41
N PHE A 475 -9.24 21.18 2.60
CA PHE A 475 -8.46 22.41 2.58
C PHE A 475 -8.78 23.26 3.80
N LEU A 476 -7.77 23.99 4.30
CA LEU A 476 -7.91 24.93 5.40
C LEU A 476 -7.46 26.35 4.99
N GLY A 477 -8.39 27.21 4.57
CA GLY A 477 -8.11 28.55 4.05
C GLY A 477 -9.36 29.20 3.43
N ASP A 478 -9.22 30.30 2.67
CA ASP A 478 -10.37 31.01 2.05
C ASP A 478 -10.89 30.24 0.84
N GLU A 479 -12.20 29.99 0.81
CA GLU A 479 -12.87 29.34 -0.31
C GLU A 479 -12.61 30.04 -1.66
N LYS A 480 -12.43 31.36 -1.69
CA LYS A 480 -12.14 32.10 -2.93
C LYS A 480 -10.81 31.68 -3.54
N GLU A 481 -9.79 31.42 -2.73
CA GLU A 481 -8.50 30.91 -3.20
C GLU A 481 -8.69 29.53 -3.83
N LEU A 482 -9.49 28.66 -3.20
CA LEU A 482 -9.81 27.33 -3.71
C LEU A 482 -10.62 27.36 -5.02
N VAL A 483 -11.61 28.25 -5.13
CA VAL A 483 -12.46 28.37 -6.34
C VAL A 483 -11.67 28.92 -7.52
N GLN A 484 -10.67 29.77 -7.28
CA GLN A 484 -9.83 30.37 -8.32
C GLN A 484 -8.62 29.50 -8.69
N TYR A 485 -8.36 28.41 -7.94
CA TYR A 485 -7.22 27.55 -8.18
C TYR A 485 -7.38 26.73 -9.47
N GLN A 486 -6.43 26.87 -10.39
CA GLN A 486 -6.47 26.23 -11.71
C GLN A 486 -5.51 25.06 -11.86
N GLU A 487 -4.54 24.94 -10.94
CA GLU A 487 -3.60 23.82 -10.91
C GLU A 487 -4.25 22.57 -10.30
N PRO A 488 -3.65 21.38 -10.45
CA PRO A 488 -4.16 20.16 -9.83
C PRO A 488 -4.38 20.29 -8.32
N LEU A 489 -5.52 19.79 -7.80
CA LEU A 489 -5.90 20.04 -6.40
C LEU A 489 -4.89 19.53 -5.37
N TYR A 490 -4.13 18.48 -5.70
CA TYR A 490 -3.10 17.93 -4.83
C TYR A 490 -1.91 18.88 -4.62
N THR A 491 -1.74 19.91 -5.45
CA THR A 491 -0.69 20.95 -5.29
C THR A 491 -1.16 22.18 -4.55
N HIS A 492 -2.43 22.24 -4.13
CA HIS A 492 -3.00 23.42 -3.50
C HIS A 492 -2.31 23.73 -2.14
N PRO A 493 -1.87 24.98 -1.89
CA PRO A 493 -1.10 25.32 -0.69
C PRO A 493 -1.87 25.13 0.63
N ASN A 494 -3.20 25.29 0.59
CA ASN A 494 -4.07 25.09 1.75
C ASN A 494 -4.56 23.63 1.93
N LEU A 495 -4.11 22.68 1.11
CA LEU A 495 -4.50 21.26 1.23
C LEU A 495 -3.96 20.68 2.55
N VAL A 496 -4.84 20.06 3.34
CA VAL A 496 -4.48 19.44 4.64
C VAL A 496 -4.52 17.92 4.63
N GLY A 497 -5.25 17.32 3.69
CA GLY A 497 -5.32 15.87 3.51
C GLY A 497 -6.29 15.51 2.40
N TYR A 498 -6.28 14.23 2.02
CA TYR A 498 -7.31 13.68 1.15
C TYR A 498 -7.57 12.19 1.39
N VAL A 499 -8.72 11.72 0.90
CA VAL A 499 -9.14 10.32 0.92
C VAL A 499 -9.23 9.82 -0.52
N TYR A 500 -8.44 8.81 -0.87
CA TYR A 500 -8.52 8.14 -2.17
C TYR A 500 -9.34 6.85 -2.08
N THR A 501 -10.31 6.67 -2.97
CA THR A 501 -11.09 5.43 -3.04
C THR A 501 -10.43 4.44 -3.99
N PHE A 502 -9.61 3.54 -3.46
CA PHE A 502 -8.97 2.49 -4.25
C PHE A 502 -9.99 1.39 -4.58
N THR A 503 -10.68 1.57 -5.70
CA THR A 503 -11.79 0.73 -6.16
C THR A 503 -11.57 0.28 -7.61
N THR A 504 -12.45 -0.59 -8.09
CA THR A 504 -12.50 -0.99 -9.50
C THR A 504 -13.92 -0.77 -10.00
N PRO A 505 -14.10 -0.22 -11.21
CA PRO A 505 -15.39 -0.15 -11.89
C PRO A 505 -16.04 -1.53 -11.98
N VAL A 506 -17.38 -1.60 -11.86
CA VAL A 506 -18.11 -2.84 -12.12
C VAL A 506 -18.22 -3.02 -13.64
N HIS A 507 -17.50 -3.98 -14.22
CA HIS A 507 -17.52 -4.25 -15.65
C HIS A 507 -18.94 -4.59 -16.14
N ASN A 508 -19.49 -3.75 -17.02
CA ASN A 508 -20.83 -3.95 -17.58
C ASN A 508 -20.77 -4.82 -18.84
N ASN A 509 -20.77 -6.14 -18.67
CA ASN A 509 -20.98 -7.04 -19.80
C ASN A 509 -22.47 -7.05 -20.22
N ALA A 510 -22.76 -6.68 -21.48
CA ALA A 510 -24.10 -6.42 -22.03
C ALA A 510 -25.05 -7.64 -22.13
N ASP A 511 -24.64 -8.85 -21.75
CA ASP A 511 -25.32 -10.10 -22.11
C ASP A 511 -25.87 -10.94 -20.95
N THR A 512 -26.41 -10.33 -19.88
CA THR A 512 -27.22 -11.13 -18.92
C THR A 512 -28.48 -10.43 -18.41
N ALA A 513 -29.62 -10.97 -18.86
CA ALA A 513 -30.94 -10.72 -18.31
C ALA A 513 -31.07 -11.40 -16.93
N GLY A 514 -30.67 -10.68 -15.87
CA GLY A 514 -30.75 -11.16 -14.49
C GLY A 514 -30.65 -10.02 -13.47
N CYS A 515 -31.77 -9.31 -13.28
CA CYS A 515 -32.04 -8.28 -12.27
C CYS A 515 -30.88 -7.31 -11.93
N LYS A 516 -30.54 -6.46 -12.91
CA LYS A 516 -29.62 -5.30 -12.82
C LYS A 516 -29.84 -4.44 -11.56
N ASN A 517 -31.10 -4.18 -11.22
CA ASN A 517 -31.51 -3.30 -10.11
C ASN A 517 -31.20 -3.79 -8.69
N CYS A 518 -30.98 -5.09 -8.46
CA CYS A 518 -30.68 -5.61 -7.12
C CYS A 518 -29.17 -5.72 -6.84
N LYS A 519 -28.35 -5.80 -7.90
CA LYS A 519 -26.88 -5.92 -7.79
C LYS A 519 -26.20 -4.56 -7.64
N GLU A 520 -26.65 -3.55 -8.38
CA GLU A 520 -26.14 -2.16 -8.31
C GLU A 520 -26.46 -1.54 -6.93
N LYS A 521 -27.69 -1.71 -6.43
CA LYS A 521 -28.14 -1.12 -5.15
C LYS A 521 -27.43 -1.64 -3.89
N SER A 522 -26.83 -2.83 -3.91
CA SER A 522 -26.17 -3.38 -2.70
C SER A 522 -24.71 -2.99 -2.58
N THR A 523 -23.98 -2.80 -3.69
CA THR A 523 -22.61 -2.24 -3.70
C THR A 523 -22.59 -0.72 -3.61
N GLU A 524 -23.57 -0.01 -4.20
CA GLU A 524 -23.69 1.46 -4.07
C GLU A 524 -23.81 1.95 -2.61
N ASN A 525 -24.19 1.09 -1.68
CA ASN A 525 -24.36 1.42 -0.27
C ASN A 525 -23.25 0.90 0.64
N THR A 526 -22.17 0.32 0.08
CA THR A 526 -20.99 0.00 0.87
C THR A 526 -20.35 1.30 1.37
N ILE A 527 -20.38 1.49 2.69
CA ILE A 527 -19.76 2.63 3.36
C ILE A 527 -18.36 2.22 3.78
N SER A 528 -17.42 3.13 3.59
CA SER A 528 -16.04 3.01 4.06
C SER A 528 -15.67 4.22 4.92
N THR A 529 -14.68 4.05 5.79
CA THR A 529 -14.16 5.07 6.70
C THR A 529 -12.77 5.54 6.29
N ALA A 530 -12.49 6.80 6.60
CA ALA A 530 -11.17 7.39 6.57
C ALA A 530 -11.04 8.47 7.64
N GLN A 531 -9.80 8.83 7.98
CA GLN A 531 -9.51 9.87 8.97
C GLN A 531 -8.31 10.71 8.55
N ILE A 532 -8.45 12.03 8.59
CA ILE A 532 -7.39 12.98 8.28
C ILE A 532 -7.00 13.74 9.56
N PRO A 533 -5.77 13.59 10.06
CA PRO A 533 -5.29 14.39 11.18
C PRO A 533 -5.01 15.83 10.74
N ILE A 534 -5.64 16.80 11.41
CA ILE A 534 -5.49 18.24 11.10
C ILE A 534 -4.95 19.07 12.28
N THR A 535 -4.55 18.41 13.37
CA THR A 535 -3.94 19.04 14.55
C THR A 535 -2.76 19.94 14.19
N ALA A 536 -1.81 19.44 13.39
CA ALA A 536 -0.64 20.23 13.01
C ALA A 536 -0.97 21.42 12.08
N PRO A 537 -1.79 21.26 11.02
CA PRO A 537 -2.33 22.40 10.28
C PRO A 537 -3.00 23.47 11.16
N LEU A 538 -3.70 23.07 12.21
CA LEU A 538 -4.35 24.04 13.12
C LEU A 538 -3.36 24.70 14.06
N LEU A 539 -2.37 23.97 14.57
CA LEU A 539 -1.29 24.52 15.40
C LEU A 539 -0.53 25.63 14.67
N SER A 540 -0.29 25.49 13.37
CA SER A 540 0.36 26.54 12.57
C SER A 540 -0.47 27.80 12.38
N ARG A 541 -1.77 27.77 12.74
CA ARG A 541 -2.70 28.90 12.69
C ARG A 541 -2.96 29.51 14.07
N VAL A 542 -2.46 28.92 15.16
CA VAL A 542 -2.69 29.44 16.51
C VAL A 542 -2.03 30.81 16.67
N SER A 543 -2.78 31.83 17.07
CA SER A 543 -2.36 33.24 17.09
C SER A 543 -1.06 33.50 17.85
N SER A 544 -0.79 32.73 18.91
CA SER A 544 0.42 32.84 19.72
C SER A 544 1.67 32.20 19.08
N LEU A 545 1.49 31.40 18.04
CA LEU A 545 2.53 30.63 17.34
C LEU A 545 2.80 31.16 15.92
N THR A 546 1.94 32.04 15.40
CA THR A 546 2.03 32.62 14.06
C THR A 546 2.87 33.91 14.02
N ASP A 547 3.73 34.07 12.99
CA ASP A 547 4.34 35.37 12.68
C ASP A 547 3.27 36.39 12.29
N VAL A 548 3.51 37.68 12.58
CA VAL A 548 2.55 38.79 12.41
C VAL A 548 1.98 38.90 10.98
N SER A 549 2.67 38.36 9.96
CA SER A 549 2.19 38.36 8.57
C SER A 549 1.07 37.34 8.28
N THR A 550 1.04 36.17 8.94
CA THR A 550 -0.06 35.19 8.82
C THR A 550 -1.22 35.51 9.75
N ALA A 551 -1.00 36.27 10.81
CA ALA A 551 -2.08 36.82 11.63
C ALA A 551 -2.95 37.86 10.89
N ALA A 552 -2.37 38.52 9.87
CA ALA A 552 -3.06 39.56 9.09
C ALA A 552 -4.02 39.03 8.01
N SER A 553 -3.97 37.73 7.67
CA SER A 553 -4.77 37.12 6.61
C SER A 553 -6.13 36.56 7.06
N GLY A 554 -6.53 36.76 8.32
CA GLY A 554 -7.85 36.31 8.82
C GLY A 554 -7.94 34.81 9.17
N TYR A 555 -6.86 34.04 8.96
CA TYR A 555 -6.76 32.61 9.26
C TYR A 555 -6.25 32.29 10.68
N SER A 556 -6.31 33.25 11.59
CA SER A 556 -5.78 33.05 12.94
C SER A 556 -6.76 32.24 13.80
N LEU A 557 -6.26 31.21 14.48
CA LEU A 557 -6.97 30.41 15.46
C LEU A 557 -6.62 30.93 16.88
N PRO A 558 -7.57 31.44 17.67
CA PRO A 558 -7.24 32.00 18.99
C PRO A 558 -6.61 30.99 19.96
N SER A 559 -7.14 29.76 19.98
CA SER A 559 -6.63 28.66 20.79
C SER A 559 -7.05 27.31 20.20
N LEU A 560 -6.22 26.28 20.42
CA LEU A 560 -6.56 24.88 20.15
C LEU A 560 -7.18 24.17 21.38
N THR A 561 -7.10 24.76 22.57
CA THR A 561 -7.67 24.18 23.81
C THR A 561 -9.16 24.40 23.96
N ASP A 562 -9.72 25.35 23.23
CA ASP A 562 -11.11 25.78 23.33
C ASP A 562 -11.86 25.27 22.10
N SER A 563 -12.81 24.36 22.31
CA SER A 563 -13.56 23.72 21.23
C SER A 563 -14.37 24.72 20.40
N ASP A 564 -14.86 25.80 21.01
CA ASP A 564 -15.69 26.79 20.31
C ASP A 564 -14.83 27.62 19.36
N HIS A 565 -13.60 27.98 19.78
CA HIS A 565 -12.64 28.63 18.89
C HIS A 565 -12.24 27.75 17.69
N VAL A 566 -12.06 26.45 17.91
CA VAL A 566 -11.74 25.50 16.84
C VAL A 566 -12.92 25.34 15.90
N ALA A 567 -14.14 25.17 16.43
CA ALA A 567 -15.36 25.05 15.64
C ALA A 567 -15.61 26.29 14.77
N ASP A 568 -15.57 27.48 15.37
CA ASP A 568 -15.74 28.76 14.66
C ASP A 568 -14.70 28.97 13.55
N HIS A 569 -13.48 28.48 13.76
CA HIS A 569 -12.42 28.56 12.77
C HIS A 569 -12.66 27.57 11.62
N LEU A 570 -13.00 26.32 11.93
CA LEU A 570 -13.26 25.30 10.92
C LEU A 570 -14.51 25.63 10.09
N GLU A 571 -15.58 26.14 10.69
CA GLU A 571 -16.81 26.53 9.96
C GLU A 571 -16.52 27.56 8.85
N LYS A 572 -15.54 28.44 9.07
CA LYS A 572 -15.19 29.51 8.13
C LYS A 572 -14.13 29.11 7.11
N ASN A 573 -13.27 28.14 7.43
CA ASN A 573 -12.03 27.90 6.68
C ASN A 573 -11.84 26.45 6.22
N LEU A 574 -12.61 25.48 6.75
CA LEU A 574 -12.53 24.10 6.31
C LEU A 574 -13.43 23.89 5.09
N HIS A 575 -12.81 23.52 3.98
CA HIS A 575 -13.49 23.26 2.71
C HIS A 575 -13.10 21.90 2.15
N TRP A 576 -13.95 21.31 1.31
CA TRP A 576 -13.65 20.06 0.63
C TRP A 576 -14.13 20.05 -0.82
N ARG A 577 -13.52 19.19 -1.64
CA ARG A 577 -13.86 18.98 -3.06
C ARG A 577 -13.71 17.49 -3.43
N VAL A 578 -14.51 17.03 -4.37
CA VAL A 578 -14.39 15.68 -4.97
C VAL A 578 -13.81 15.81 -6.38
N ARG A 579 -12.87 14.92 -6.74
CA ARG A 579 -12.41 14.71 -8.11
C ARG A 579 -12.40 13.24 -8.45
N VAL A 580 -12.68 12.94 -9.70
CA VAL A 580 -12.48 11.60 -10.28
C VAL A 580 -11.05 11.52 -10.81
N VAL A 581 -10.46 10.32 -10.77
CA VAL A 581 -9.02 10.13 -11.00
C VAL A 581 -8.60 10.38 -12.45
N CYS A 582 -9.51 10.37 -13.43
CA CYS A 582 -9.15 10.57 -14.84
C CYS A 582 -9.85 11.76 -15.51
N LEU A 583 -9.03 12.55 -16.22
CA LEU A 583 -9.28 13.67 -17.17
C LEU A 583 -10.59 14.49 -17.09
N PRO A 584 -10.50 15.84 -17.01
CA PRO A 584 -11.66 16.71 -17.10
C PRO A 584 -12.10 16.89 -18.57
N ILE A 585 -13.23 16.33 -18.95
CA ILE A 585 -14.10 17.00 -19.94
C ILE A 585 -15.14 17.76 -19.12
N ASN A 586 -14.89 19.05 -18.87
CA ASN A 586 -15.85 20.04 -18.37
C ASN A 586 -16.98 19.47 -17.50
N PHE A 587 -16.67 18.90 -16.34
CA PHE A 587 -17.69 18.67 -15.33
C PHE A 587 -17.95 20.01 -14.63
N PRO A 588 -19.12 20.67 -14.81
CA PRO A 588 -19.50 21.73 -13.91
C PRO A 588 -19.55 21.12 -12.51
N SER A 589 -18.84 21.77 -11.59
CA SER A 589 -18.85 21.54 -10.14
C SER A 589 -20.01 20.66 -9.68
N ILE A 590 -19.70 19.43 -9.25
CA ILE A 590 -20.66 18.64 -8.48
C ILE A 590 -20.96 19.48 -7.23
N HIS A 591 -22.18 20.01 -7.15
CA HIS A 591 -22.67 20.72 -5.98
C HIS A 591 -22.58 19.81 -4.75
N PRO A 592 -22.27 20.35 -3.56
CA PRO A 592 -22.07 19.55 -2.37
C PRO A 592 -23.29 18.66 -2.12
N LEU A 593 -23.08 17.34 -2.12
CA LEU A 593 -23.96 16.43 -1.39
C LEU A 593 -23.94 16.90 0.06
N HIS A 594 -25.15 17.15 0.57
CA HIS A 594 -25.45 17.90 1.78
C HIS A 594 -24.44 17.69 2.93
N GLN A 595 -24.01 18.81 3.53
CA GLN A 595 -23.49 18.82 4.90
C GLN A 595 -24.58 18.22 5.81
N THR A 596 -24.28 17.09 6.44
CA THR A 596 -24.99 16.60 7.62
C THR A 596 -24.00 16.34 8.72
#